data_AF-A0A923WX13-F1
#
_entry.id   AF-A0A923WX13-F1
#
_cell.length_a   1.000
_cell.length_b   1.000
_cell.length_c   1.000
_cell.angle_alpha   90.00
_cell.angle_beta   90.00
_cell.angle_gamma   90.00
#
_symmetry.space_group_name_H-M   'P 1'
#
loop_
_entity.id
_entity.type
_entity.pdbx_description
1 polymer ?
#
loop_
_entity_poly.entity_id
_entity_poly.type
_entity_poly.pdbx_seq_one_letter_code
_entity_poly.pdbx_strand_id
1 'polypeptide(L)'
;MATKDITNFVIYRWRYILGYSLVGLLLIGLLVFAGLYAPGGISPEEIRSTVRSDSLDFSNPQSLAIPNLPFYILQAGVFSVFGIDNFTIKLP
;
A
#
# COMPACT_ATOMS: atom_id res chain seq x y z
N MET A 1 -49.21 12.13 9.65
CA MET A 1 -48.34 11.17 8.94
C MET A 1 -46.92 11.68 9.08
N ALA A 2 -46.07 11.01 9.86
CA ALA A 2 -44.67 11.42 10.02
C ALA A 2 -43.93 11.07 8.74
N THR A 3 -43.65 12.07 7.90
CA THR A 3 -42.73 11.93 6.77
C THR A 3 -41.36 11.61 7.34
N LYS A 4 -40.93 10.35 7.20
CA LYS A 4 -39.56 9.94 7.51
C LYS A 4 -38.63 10.75 6.61
N ASP A 5 -38.08 11.84 7.13
CA ASP A 5 -37.10 12.64 6.43
C ASP A 5 -35.87 11.77 6.16
N ILE A 6 -35.73 11.33 4.92
CA ILE A 6 -34.62 10.52 4.40
C ILE A 6 -33.26 11.19 4.71
N THR A 7 -33.28 12.49 4.95
CA THR A 7 -32.16 13.35 5.38
C THR A 7 -31.58 12.99 6.75
N ASN A 8 -32.33 12.34 7.65
CA ASN A 8 -31.83 11.93 8.98
C ASN A 8 -31.05 10.61 8.98
N PHE A 9 -30.89 9.94 7.82
CA PHE A 9 -30.06 8.75 7.75
C PHE A 9 -28.58 9.12 7.87
N VAL A 10 -27.89 8.47 8.81
CA VAL A 10 -26.44 8.61 9.03
C VAL A 10 -25.64 8.41 7.73
N ILE A 11 -26.14 7.56 6.84
CA ILE A 11 -25.60 7.29 5.50
C ILE A 11 -25.55 8.56 4.63
N TYR A 12 -26.57 9.42 4.71
CA TYR A 12 -26.62 10.66 3.92
C TYR A 12 -25.63 11.71 4.43
N ARG A 13 -25.45 11.79 5.74
CA ARG A 13 -24.43 12.65 6.38
C ARG A 13 -23.01 12.20 6.05
N TRP A 14 -22.77 10.88 5.99
CA TRP A 14 -21.46 10.30 5.73
C TRP A 14 -21.25 9.87 4.27
N ARG A 15 -22.12 10.32 3.34
CA ARG A 15 -22.15 9.85 1.95
C ARG A 15 -20.77 9.84 1.28
N TYR A 16 -19.97 10.87 1.55
CA TYR A 16 -18.63 11.03 0.99
C TYR A 16 -17.65 10.06 1.63
N ILE A 17 -17.62 9.97 2.96
CA ILE A 17 -16.72 9.06 3.68
C ILE A 17 -17.03 7.62 3.28
N LEU A 18 -18.31 7.22 3.29
CA LEU A 18 -18.72 5.87 2.89
C LEU A 18 -18.36 5.57 1.43
N GLY A 19 -18.58 6.51 0.51
CA GLY A 19 -18.23 6.34 -0.90
C GLY A 19 -16.72 6.18 -1.10
N TYR A 20 -15.92 7.10 -0.57
CA TYR A 20 -14.46 7.06 -0.70
C TYR A 20 -13.83 5.88 0.05
N SER A 21 -14.34 5.54 1.24
CA SER A 21 -13.90 4.35 1.98
C SER A 21 -14.24 3.07 1.22
N LEU A 22 -15.42 2.96 0.60
CA LEU A 22 -15.77 1.81 -0.22
C LEU A 22 -14.82 1.66 -1.42
N VAL A 23 -14.54 2.76 -2.13
CA VAL A 23 -13.58 2.75 -3.25
C VAL A 23 -12.17 2.37 -2.77
N GLY A 24 -11.72 2.93 -1.64
CA GLY A 24 -10.43 2.59 -1.04
C GLY A 24 -10.34 1.12 -0.64
N LEU A 25 -11.38 0.58 0.00
CA LEU A 25 -11.45 -0.83 0.36
C LEU A 25 -11.44 -1.75 -0.86
N LEU A 26 -12.16 -1.39 -1.93
CA LEU A 26 -12.13 -2.14 -3.19
C LEU A 26 -10.75 -2.12 -3.82
N LEU A 27 -10.06 -0.97 -3.81
CA LEU A 27 -8.70 -0.85 -4.33
C LEU A 27 -7.69 -1.67 -3.53
N ILE A 28 -7.76 -1.60 -2.19
CA ILE A 28 -6.94 -2.45 -1.30
C ILE A 28 -7.21 -3.93 -1.60
N GLY A 29 -8.49 -4.32 -1.69
CA GLY A 29 -8.88 -5.69 -2.01
C GLY A 29 -8.33 -6.16 -3.35
N LEU A 30 -8.35 -5.31 -4.37
CA LEU A 30 -7.79 -5.60 -5.69
C LEU A 30 -6.26 -5.78 -5.63
N LEU A 31 -5.55 -4.93 -4.90
CA LEU A 31 -4.09 -5.03 -4.74
C LEU A 31 -3.69 -6.30 -3.97
N VAL A 32 -4.41 -6.63 -2.90
CA VAL A 32 -4.21 -7.88 -2.14
C VAL A 32 -4.47 -9.10 -3.03
N PHE A 33 -5.58 -9.09 -3.77
CA PHE A 33 -5.90 -10.17 -4.70
C PHE A 33 -4.83 -10.33 -5.78
N ALA A 34 -4.38 -9.23 -6.38
CA ALA A 34 -3.31 -9.24 -7.38
C ALA A 34 -2.01 -9.80 -6.77
N GLY A 35 -1.60 -9.36 -5.59
CA GLY A 35 -0.37 -9.84 -4.97
C GLY A 35 -0.40 -11.32 -4.57
N LEU A 36 -1.55 -11.83 -4.11
CA LEU A 36 -1.70 -13.23 -3.67
C LEU A 36 -1.94 -14.22 -4.82
N TYR A 37 -2.67 -13.81 -5.86
CA TYR A 37 -3.15 -14.72 -6.90
C TYR A 37 -2.55 -14.47 -8.29
N ALA A 38 -1.82 -13.37 -8.53
CA ALA A 38 -1.14 -13.18 -9.81
C ALA A 38 0.03 -14.18 -9.93
N PRO A 39 -0.03 -15.14 -10.87
CA PRO A 39 1.03 -16.11 -11.06
C PRO A 39 2.21 -15.41 -11.73
N GLY A 40 3.19 -15.02 -10.94
CA GLY A 40 4.45 -14.45 -11.38
C GLY A 40 5.46 -14.60 -10.27
N GLY A 41 6.56 -15.30 -10.55
CA GLY A 41 7.71 -15.35 -9.64
C GLY A 41 8.32 -13.96 -9.45
N ILE A 42 9.21 -13.82 -8.48
CA ILE A 42 9.93 -12.56 -8.27
C ILE A 42 10.85 -12.31 -9.47
N SER A 43 10.70 -11.17 -10.12
CA SER A 43 11.59 -10.74 -11.19
C SER A 43 12.97 -10.37 -10.64
N PRO A 44 14.04 -10.47 -11.46
CA PRO A 44 15.37 -10.05 -11.03
C PRO A 44 15.46 -8.59 -10.57
N GLU A 45 14.61 -7.71 -11.12
CA GLU A 45 14.54 -6.29 -10.72
C GLU A 45 13.94 -6.12 -9.32
N GLU A 46 12.88 -6.87 -9.01
CA GLU A 46 12.25 -6.86 -7.68
C GLU A 46 13.19 -7.39 -6.59
N ILE A 47 14.05 -8.37 -6.93
CA ILE A 47 15.11 -8.83 -6.03
C ILE A 47 16.12 -7.70 -5.78
N ARG A 48 16.57 -7.03 -6.85
CA ARG A 48 17.53 -5.92 -6.74
C ARG A 48 16.97 -4.77 -5.92
N SER A 49 15.70 -4.39 -6.13
CA SER A 49 15.06 -3.33 -5.36
C SER A 49 14.92 -3.70 -3.89
N THR A 50 14.55 -4.94 -3.60
CA THR A 50 14.45 -5.44 -2.21
C THR A 50 15.78 -5.34 -1.46
N VAL A 51 16.88 -5.79 -2.07
CA VAL A 51 18.23 -5.68 -1.49
C VAL A 51 18.65 -4.21 -1.32
N ARG A 52 18.26 -3.34 -2.25
CA ARG A 52 18.57 -1.91 -2.19
C ARG A 52 17.81 -1.21 -1.05
N SER A 53 16.55 -1.56 -0.85
CA SER A 53 15.71 -1.05 0.25
C SER A 53 16.19 -1.54 1.61
N ASP A 54 16.55 -2.82 1.72
CA ASP A 54 17.06 -3.42 2.97
C ASP A 54 18.44 -2.88 3.37
N SER A 55 19.23 -2.42 2.40
CA SER A 55 20.54 -1.78 2.64
C SER A 55 20.47 -0.28 2.95
N LEU A 56 19.27 0.30 3.07
CA LEU A 56 19.12 1.70 3.49
C LEU A 56 19.54 1.87 4.94
N ASP A 57 20.46 2.81 5.17
CA ASP A 57 20.94 3.17 6.49
C ASP A 57 20.69 4.66 6.72
N PHE A 58 19.71 4.96 7.57
CA PHE A 58 19.35 6.35 7.92
C PHE A 58 20.42 7.07 8.75
N SER A 59 21.38 6.33 9.33
CA SER A 59 22.52 6.91 10.03
C SER A 59 23.66 7.29 9.09
N ASN A 60 23.68 6.77 7.86
CA ASN A 60 24.69 7.04 6.86
C ASN A 60 24.13 7.84 5.66
N PRO A 61 24.43 9.14 5.54
CA PRO A 61 23.95 10.00 4.46
C PRO A 61 24.30 9.51 3.05
N GLN A 62 25.39 8.74 2.89
CA GLN A 62 25.79 8.18 1.59
C GLN A 62 24.84 7.07 1.14
N SER A 63 24.22 6.33 2.07
CA SER A 63 23.22 5.30 1.76
C SER A 63 21.94 5.91 1.17
N LEU A 64 21.63 7.15 1.55
CA LEU A 64 20.45 7.90 1.10
C LEU A 64 20.66 8.61 -0.25
N ALA A 65 21.90 8.73 -0.74
CA ALA A 65 22.21 9.42 -1.99
C ALA A 65 21.99 8.54 -3.24
N ILE A 66 20.81 7.91 -3.34
CA ILE A 66 20.45 7.01 -4.43
C ILE A 66 19.24 7.53 -5.24
N PRO A 67 19.18 7.26 -6.55
CA PRO A 67 17.99 7.55 -7.35
C PRO A 67 16.77 6.82 -6.79
N ASN A 68 15.58 7.41 -6.93
CA ASN A 68 14.32 6.81 -6.45
C ASN A 68 14.28 6.51 -4.94
N LEU A 69 15.04 7.25 -4.11
CA LEU A 69 15.03 7.11 -2.66
C LEU A 69 13.62 7.04 -2.03
N PRO A 70 12.63 7.88 -2.41
CA PRO A 70 11.30 7.80 -1.83
C PRO A 70 10.65 6.42 -1.98
N PHE A 71 10.87 5.75 -3.12
CA PHE A 71 10.38 4.40 -3.34
C PHE A 71 11.03 3.40 -2.38
N TYR A 72 12.37 3.42 -2.25
CA TYR A 72 13.07 2.49 -1.36
C TYR A 72 12.77 2.75 0.13
N ILE A 73 12.52 4.00 0.53
CA ILE A 73 12.08 4.33 1.90
C ILE A 73 10.70 3.73 2.18
N LEU A 74 9.75 3.90 1.25
CA LEU A 74 8.41 3.31 1.39
C LEU A 74 8.52 1.80 1.48
N GLN A 75 9.27 1.18 0.58
CA GLN A 75 9.44 -0.27 0.52
C GLN A 75 10.11 -0.82 1.80
N ALA A 76 11.16 -0.15 2.30
CA ALA A 76 11.78 -0.47 3.58
C ALA A 76 10.80 -0.30 4.76
N GLY A 77 9.93 0.71 4.70
CA GLY A 77 8.84 0.90 5.66
C GLY A 77 7.85 -0.27 5.64
N VAL A 78 7.44 -0.73 4.47
CA VAL A 78 6.58 -1.92 4.34
C VAL A 78 7.29 -3.16 4.89
N PHE A 79 8.56 -3.38 4.54
CA PHE A 79 9.35 -4.49 5.08
C PHE A 79 9.52 -4.43 6.59
N SER A 80 9.62 -3.22 7.18
CA SER A 80 9.75 -3.07 8.63
C SER A 80 8.48 -3.50 9.39
N VAL A 81 7.30 -3.37 8.78
CA VAL A 81 6.01 -3.69 9.40
C VAL A 81 5.56 -5.12 9.09
N PHE A 82 5.77 -5.58 7.85
CA PHE A 82 5.21 -6.84 7.35
C PHE A 82 6.27 -7.93 7.11
N GLY A 83 7.56 -7.59 7.11
CA GLY A 83 8.64 -8.48 6.72
C GLY A 83 8.78 -8.65 5.20
N ILE A 84 9.87 -9.29 4.78
CA ILE A 84 10.15 -9.58 3.37
C ILE A 84 9.45 -10.90 2.99
N ASP A 85 8.47 -10.81 2.09
CA ASP A 85 7.76 -11.95 1.51
C ASP A 85 7.45 -11.66 0.03
N ASN A 86 7.08 -12.69 -0.75
CA ASN A 86 6.67 -12.58 -2.15
C ASN A 86 5.59 -11.51 -2.37
N PHE A 87 4.69 -11.33 -1.40
CA PHE A 87 3.67 -10.30 -1.44
C PHE A 87 4.29 -8.91 -1.19
N THR A 88 5.05 -8.75 -0.11
CA THR A 88 5.63 -7.47 0.29
C THR A 88 6.65 -6.93 -0.72
N ILE A 89 7.38 -7.79 -1.41
CA ILE A 89 8.34 -7.40 -2.46
C ILE A 89 7.65 -6.71 -3.63
N LYS A 90 6.39 -7.07 -3.90
CA LYS A 90 5.54 -6.46 -4.94
C LYS A 90 4.82 -5.21 -4.46
N LEU A 91 4.81 -4.95 -3.15
CA LEU A 91 4.28 -3.73 -2.57
C LEU A 91 5.36 -2.63 -2.61
N PRO A 92 4.99 -1.40 -3.01
CA PRO A 92 5.90 -0.25 -3.00
C PRO A 92 6.14 0.31 -1.61
#